data_AF-A0A7L0K4Q2-F1
#
_entry.id   AF-A0A7L0K4Q2-F1
#
_cell.length_a   1.000
_cell.length_b   1.000
_cell.length_c   1.000
_cell.angle_alpha   90.00
_cell.angle_beta   90.00
_cell.angle_gamma   90.00
#
_symmetry.space_group_name_H-M   'P 1'
#
loop_
_entity.id
_entity.type
_entity.pdbx_description
1 polymer ?
#
loop_
_entity_poly.entity_id
_entity_poly.type
_entity_poly.pdbx_seq_one_letter_code
_entity_poly.pdbx_strand_id
1 'polypeptide(L)'
;DFYSLLSKLLGEREDVHVHKQNPTEKSESDLVAEIANVVQKKDLTREITNHDERDNTILVRDRIHKFHRLESTLRPPENRHFSLQQPKHGEGSWEKEHTGDFHIEEAVEWPGLDLKLGQVSGLALDAENNLVIFHRGDRVWDENSFDSKFVYQQRGLGPIEQNTILVLNPSDAKLLHSIGKSLFYLPHGLTIDKKGNYWVTDVALHQVFKLGADAKEPLMILGVALQPGSDKNHFCQPTDVAVDPITGSIYVSDGYCNSRIIQFSPNGLYIMQWGEEASLGRARPGQFHIPHSLALIPDFSQLCVADRENGRIQCFRLETGEFVKEIKHKSFGRELFAVSYAPGGLLFAVNGMPYPGAAEPVQGFVMNFSTGEIIDTFIPVRKSFEMPHDVVASEDKTVFVGDVHARTVWKFASTEKMEHRSVKKAGIEVQEIKESETVVEARLKNNPESTDPLKKQEKQHLVRQASTGVSFVLITTLLIIPVVVLLAILVFIRWRKTTVYGADGEHKLDSNSSRILGRLRGKGGGGLNLGNFFASHKGYSRKGFDRLSTEGSDHEKDEDEGTDSEEEYSAPPPPPAPSSS
;
A
#
# COMPACT_ATOMS: atom_id res chain seq x y z
N ASP A 1 14.50 -2.45 38.75
CA ASP A 1 14.11 -2.22 40.14
C ASP A 1 12.58 -2.40 40.26
N PHE A 2 12.14 -3.57 40.72
CA PHE A 2 10.70 -3.94 40.74
C PHE A 2 10.09 -3.77 42.14
N TYR A 3 10.87 -4.06 43.19
CA TYR A 3 10.43 -3.98 44.59
C TYR A 3 10.21 -2.54 45.07
N SER A 4 10.97 -1.56 44.54
CA SER A 4 10.75 -0.13 44.81
C SER A 4 9.37 0.36 44.34
N LEU A 5 8.85 -0.19 43.23
CA LEU A 5 7.51 0.14 42.72
C LEU A 5 6.41 -0.49 43.59
N LEU A 6 6.57 -1.76 43.96
CA LEU A 6 5.65 -2.46 44.87
C LEU A 6 5.54 -1.75 46.23
N SER A 7 6.65 -1.26 46.78
CA SER A 7 6.67 -0.53 48.06
C SER A 7 5.96 0.84 48.01
N LYS A 8 5.66 1.39 46.83
CA LYS A 8 4.85 2.61 46.67
C LYS A 8 3.37 2.33 46.41
N LEU A 9 3.02 1.15 45.89
CA LEU A 9 1.64 0.75 45.63
C LEU A 9 0.92 0.15 46.84
N LEU A 10 1.65 -0.15 47.92
CA LEU A 10 1.13 -0.78 49.15
C LEU A 10 1.21 0.15 50.38
N GLY A 11 1.39 1.46 50.17
CA GLY A 11 1.36 2.47 51.24
C GLY A 11 -0.05 2.98 51.54
N GLU A 12 -0.39 3.07 52.83
CA GLU A 12 -1.64 3.60 53.40
C GLU A 12 -2.90 2.71 53.32
N ARG A 13 -2.91 1.65 54.13
CA ARG A 13 -3.92 1.54 55.20
C ARG A 13 -3.40 0.75 56.39
N GLU A 14 -3.65 1.26 57.59
CA GLU A 14 -3.47 0.53 58.84
C GLU A 14 -4.56 -0.56 58.92
N ASP A 15 -4.19 -1.85 59.07
CA ASP A 15 -4.29 -2.51 60.38
C ASP A 15 -3.78 -3.97 60.42
N VAL A 16 -3.43 -4.42 61.63
CA VAL A 16 -3.43 -5.81 62.15
C VAL A 16 -2.53 -6.90 61.48
N HIS A 17 -1.40 -7.12 62.16
CA HIS A 17 -0.76 -8.41 62.54
C HIS A 17 -0.01 -9.30 61.53
N VAL A 18 1.22 -9.64 61.96
CA VAL A 18 2.15 -10.58 61.32
C VAL A 18 1.90 -12.01 61.79
N HIS A 19 1.93 -12.97 60.87
CA HIS A 19 2.36 -14.35 61.16
C HIS A 19 3.42 -14.81 60.18
N LYS A 20 4.43 -15.51 60.71
CA LYS A 20 5.68 -15.86 60.01
C LYS A 20 5.75 -17.37 59.85
N GLN A 21 5.73 -17.87 58.63
CA GLN A 21 6.10 -19.26 58.32
C GLN A 21 7.06 -19.27 57.13
N ASN A 22 8.11 -20.08 57.23
CA ASN A 22 8.99 -20.40 56.11
C ASN A 22 8.36 -21.56 55.32
N PRO A 23 8.41 -21.55 53.98
CA PRO A 23 8.02 -22.71 53.18
C PRO A 23 9.14 -23.76 53.18
N THR A 24 8.77 -25.01 53.41
CA THR A 24 9.57 -26.19 53.04
C THR A 24 8.66 -27.15 52.29
N GLU A 25 9.02 -27.42 51.03
CA GLU A 25 8.63 -28.58 50.21
C GLU A 25 7.19 -29.08 50.27
N LYS A 26 6.42 -28.77 49.21
CA LYS A 26 5.40 -29.71 48.69
C LYS A 26 5.19 -29.53 47.18
N SER A 27 4.75 -30.60 46.54
CA SER A 27 4.74 -30.78 45.08
C SER A 27 3.59 -30.06 44.36
N GLU A 28 3.79 -29.80 43.06
CA GLU A 28 2.84 -29.17 42.14
C GLU A 28 1.56 -30.00 41.85
N SER A 29 1.35 -31.11 42.58
CA SER A 29 0.21 -32.01 42.45
C SER A 29 -1.10 -31.46 43.03
N ASP A 30 -1.02 -30.69 44.12
CA ASP A 30 -2.20 -30.44 44.96
C ASP A 30 -2.99 -29.20 44.50
N LEU A 31 -2.34 -28.24 43.83
CA LEU A 31 -2.96 -27.01 43.32
C LEU A 31 -3.95 -27.23 42.15
N VAL A 32 -3.84 -28.35 41.43
CA VAL A 32 -4.74 -28.69 40.31
C VAL A 32 -6.08 -29.25 40.82
N ALA A 33 -6.11 -29.82 42.03
CA ALA A 33 -7.30 -30.44 42.60
C ALA A 33 -8.34 -29.45 43.13
N GLU A 34 -7.93 -28.27 43.58
CA GLU A 34 -8.82 -27.32 44.27
C GLU A 34 -9.69 -26.49 43.30
N ILE A 35 -9.16 -26.16 42.11
CA ILE A 35 -9.89 -25.39 41.08
C ILE A 35 -11.06 -26.19 40.47
N ALA A 36 -10.92 -27.52 40.35
CA ALA A 36 -11.95 -28.40 39.79
C ALA A 36 -13.27 -28.41 40.60
N ASN A 37 -13.23 -28.04 41.88
CA ASN A 37 -14.34 -28.19 42.82
C ASN A 37 -15.30 -26.97 42.85
N VAL A 38 -14.97 -25.88 42.15
CA VAL A 38 -15.77 -24.63 42.13
C VAL A 38 -16.85 -24.65 41.03
N VAL A 39 -16.67 -25.42 39.97
CA VAL A 39 -17.56 -25.41 38.79
C VAL A 39 -18.82 -26.29 38.97
N GLN A 40 -18.80 -27.27 39.87
CA GLN A 40 -19.87 -28.28 40.03
C GLN A 40 -21.04 -27.91 40.95
N LYS A 41 -21.26 -26.62 41.26
CA LYS A 41 -22.39 -26.18 42.12
C LYS A 41 -23.20 -24.98 41.60
N LYS A 42 -23.76 -25.09 40.38
CA LYS A 42 -24.97 -24.30 40.05
C LYS A 42 -25.99 -24.84 39.04
N ASP A 43 -25.92 -26.11 38.64
CA ASP A 43 -26.96 -26.75 37.81
C ASP A 43 -27.53 -28.01 38.50
N LEU A 44 -28.67 -27.90 39.21
CA LEU A 44 -29.47 -29.07 39.65
C LEU A 44 -30.90 -28.77 40.18
N THR A 45 -31.81 -28.35 39.31
CA THR A 45 -33.28 -28.56 39.40
C THR A 45 -33.84 -28.51 37.98
N ARG A 46 -34.28 -29.62 37.36
CA ARG A 46 -35.63 -30.24 37.44
C ARG A 46 -36.73 -29.30 36.89
N GLU A 47 -37.63 -29.72 35.99
CA GLU A 47 -37.97 -31.08 35.52
C GLU A 47 -38.57 -31.10 34.08
N ILE A 48 -38.95 -32.29 33.57
CA ILE A 48 -39.36 -32.54 32.17
C ILE A 48 -40.88 -32.72 32.05
N THR A 49 -41.51 -32.10 31.04
CA THR A 49 -42.75 -32.56 30.39
C THR A 49 -42.79 -32.15 28.91
N ASN A 50 -43.45 -32.95 28.06
CA ASN A 50 -43.65 -32.70 26.62
C ASN A 50 -45.11 -32.30 26.33
N HIS A 51 -45.35 -31.38 25.38
CA HIS A 51 -46.24 -31.60 24.22
C HIS A 51 -46.29 -30.41 23.24
N ASP A 52 -46.10 -30.75 21.96
CA ASP A 52 -46.82 -30.35 20.73
C ASP A 52 -47.47 -28.97 20.44
N GLU A 53 -47.28 -28.59 19.16
CA GLU A 53 -48.14 -27.83 18.21
C GLU A 53 -48.43 -26.30 18.31
N ARG A 54 -47.77 -25.58 17.39
CA ARG A 54 -48.30 -24.64 16.35
C ARG A 54 -48.65 -23.15 16.65
N ASP A 55 -48.47 -22.40 15.57
CA ASP A 55 -49.15 -21.18 15.08
C ASP A 55 -49.02 -19.79 15.76
N ASN A 56 -48.32 -18.91 15.03
CA ASN A 56 -48.75 -17.57 14.59
C ASN A 56 -48.98 -16.37 15.57
N THR A 57 -48.08 -15.37 15.41
CA THR A 57 -48.37 -13.92 15.22
C THR A 57 -48.74 -12.96 16.38
N ILE A 58 -48.09 -11.78 16.34
CA ILE A 58 -48.65 -10.40 16.50
C ILE A 58 -48.82 -9.74 17.91
N LEU A 59 -48.01 -8.67 18.11
CA LEU A 59 -48.27 -7.34 18.77
C LEU A 59 -48.67 -7.16 20.28
N VAL A 60 -47.85 -6.37 21.01
CA VAL A 60 -48.18 -5.05 21.68
C VAL A 60 -48.52 -4.89 23.21
N ARG A 61 -47.66 -4.06 23.89
CA ARG A 61 -47.85 -3.01 24.94
C ARG A 61 -47.90 -3.22 26.48
N ASP A 62 -47.26 -2.23 27.15
CA ASP A 62 -47.55 -1.49 28.42
C ASP A 62 -47.80 -2.23 29.76
N ARG A 63 -47.23 -1.81 30.91
CA ARG A 63 -47.52 -0.55 31.65
C ARG A 63 -46.42 -0.19 32.68
N ILE A 64 -45.93 1.06 32.76
CA ILE A 64 -46.35 2.20 33.63
C ILE A 64 -46.09 2.03 35.15
N HIS A 65 -45.35 2.97 35.75
CA HIS A 65 -45.74 3.69 37.00
C HIS A 65 -45.06 5.08 37.10
N LYS A 66 -45.62 5.99 37.91
CA LYS A 66 -45.25 7.42 38.09
C LYS A 66 -44.72 7.69 39.51
N PHE A 67 -44.02 8.83 39.74
CA PHE A 67 -44.57 9.96 40.54
C PHE A 67 -43.70 11.25 40.68
N HIS A 68 -44.44 12.38 40.73
CA HIS A 68 -44.15 13.71 41.32
C HIS A 68 -43.08 14.68 40.75
N ARG A 69 -43.24 15.95 41.17
CA ARG A 69 -42.70 17.23 40.64
C ARG A 69 -42.62 18.23 41.81
N LEU A 70 -41.58 19.07 41.83
CA LEU A 70 -41.51 20.34 42.58
C LEU A 70 -40.73 21.37 41.75
N GLU A 71 -40.90 22.66 42.03
CA GLU A 71 -40.34 23.78 41.26
C GLU A 71 -39.52 24.73 42.15
N SER A 72 -38.56 25.43 41.54
CA SER A 72 -38.03 26.71 42.02
C SER A 72 -37.51 27.54 40.84
N THR A 73 -37.29 28.84 41.05
CA THR A 73 -37.22 29.86 39.98
C THR A 73 -35.85 30.53 39.85
N LEU A 74 -35.50 31.00 38.64
CA LEU A 74 -35.04 32.38 38.34
C LEU A 74 -34.74 32.59 36.83
N ARG A 75 -34.55 33.85 36.44
CA ARG A 75 -34.19 34.44 35.11
C ARG A 75 -33.28 35.67 35.41
N PRO A 76 -32.75 36.48 34.45
CA PRO A 76 -32.66 36.43 32.96
C PRO A 76 -31.13 36.46 32.54
N PRO A 77 -30.63 36.93 31.36
CA PRO A 77 -31.29 37.57 30.22
C PRO A 77 -30.90 37.12 28.79
N GLU A 78 -31.57 37.81 27.85
CA GLU A 78 -31.66 37.65 26.41
C GLU A 78 -30.34 37.71 25.61
N ASN A 79 -30.35 37.08 24.43
CA ASN A 79 -29.92 37.81 23.23
C ASN A 79 -30.80 37.44 22.01
N ARG A 80 -30.77 38.26 20.96
CA ARG A 80 -31.88 38.39 20.00
C ARG A 80 -31.81 37.46 18.78
N HIS A 81 -32.98 37.00 18.32
CA HIS A 81 -33.16 36.51 16.95
C HIS A 81 -32.86 37.62 15.93
N PHE A 82 -32.18 37.25 14.84
CA PHE A 82 -32.35 37.89 13.54
C PHE A 82 -32.72 36.83 12.50
N SER A 83 -33.55 37.20 11.53
CA SER A 83 -34.05 36.29 10.50
C SER A 83 -33.14 36.30 9.28
N LEU A 84 -32.71 35.12 8.82
CA LEU A 84 -31.99 34.97 7.55
C LEU A 84 -32.99 34.61 6.44
N GLN A 85 -33.14 35.52 5.49
CA GLN A 85 -33.82 35.25 4.22
C GLN A 85 -32.90 34.41 3.31
N GLN A 86 -33.47 33.46 2.58
CA GLN A 86 -32.75 32.77 1.51
C GLN A 86 -32.50 33.70 0.32
N PRO A 87 -31.26 33.83 -0.19
CA PRO A 87 -31.03 34.26 -1.56
C PRO A 87 -31.31 33.10 -2.53
N LYS A 88 -31.57 33.45 -3.80
CA LYS A 88 -31.88 32.49 -4.88
C LYS A 88 -30.61 32.06 -5.63
N HIS A 89 -30.74 31.01 -6.44
CA HIS A 89 -29.76 30.62 -7.46
C HIS A 89 -29.23 31.82 -8.27
N GLY A 90 -27.92 31.83 -8.45
CA GLY A 90 -27.20 32.50 -9.54
C GLY A 90 -25.99 31.64 -9.90
N GLU A 91 -25.64 31.55 -11.17
CA GLU A 91 -24.44 30.84 -11.62
C GLU A 91 -23.20 31.67 -11.31
N GLY A 92 -22.19 31.06 -10.70
CA GLY A 92 -20.95 31.71 -10.30
C GLY A 92 -19.81 30.70 -10.17
N SER A 93 -18.58 31.14 -10.45
CA SER A 93 -17.39 30.31 -10.32
C SER A 93 -17.13 29.95 -8.85
N TRP A 94 -16.78 28.70 -8.57
CA TRP A 94 -16.37 28.25 -7.24
C TRP A 94 -14.90 28.61 -6.97
N GLU A 95 -14.61 29.90 -6.80
CA GLU A 95 -13.38 30.30 -6.12
C GLU A 95 -13.51 29.91 -4.64
N LYS A 96 -12.60 29.05 -4.15
CA LYS A 96 -12.54 28.67 -2.73
C LYS A 96 -12.11 29.90 -1.91
N GLU A 97 -12.81 30.19 -0.82
CA GLU A 97 -12.28 31.10 0.20
C GLU A 97 -11.10 30.43 0.93
N HIS A 98 -9.88 30.67 0.44
CA HIS A 98 -8.65 30.28 1.13
C HIS A 98 -8.46 31.16 2.37
N THR A 99 -8.72 30.61 3.56
CA THR A 99 -8.73 31.34 4.84
C THR A 99 -7.47 31.14 5.69
N GLY A 100 -6.36 30.73 5.09
CA GLY A 100 -5.06 30.60 5.76
C GLY A 100 -3.86 30.71 4.79
N ASP A 101 -2.71 31.09 5.33
CA ASP A 101 -1.46 31.34 4.58
C ASP A 101 -0.73 30.05 4.13
N PHE A 102 -1.35 28.88 4.31
CA PHE A 102 -0.79 27.56 3.98
C PHE A 102 -1.53 26.92 2.81
N HIS A 103 -0.80 26.64 1.73
CA HIS A 103 -1.25 25.82 0.60
C HIS A 103 -0.07 25.01 0.05
N ILE A 104 -0.36 23.89 -0.60
CA ILE A 104 0.59 23.01 -1.31
C ILE A 104 0.34 23.11 -2.82
N GLU A 105 1.32 23.60 -3.58
CA GLU A 105 1.23 23.73 -5.05
C GLU A 105 2.26 22.85 -5.79
N GLU A 106 2.02 22.53 -7.07
CA GLU A 106 2.95 21.74 -7.87
C GLU A 106 4.23 22.53 -8.17
N ALA A 107 5.40 21.95 -7.91
CA ALA A 107 6.68 22.48 -8.33
C ALA A 107 6.87 22.29 -9.84
N VAL A 108 6.22 23.13 -10.65
CA VAL A 108 6.10 22.98 -12.11
C VAL A 108 7.42 22.99 -12.89
N GLU A 109 8.50 23.52 -12.31
CA GLU A 109 9.85 23.50 -12.87
C GLU A 109 10.60 22.18 -12.59
N TRP A 110 10.10 21.31 -11.69
CA TRP A 110 10.76 20.06 -11.34
C TRP A 110 10.51 18.97 -12.41
N PRO A 111 11.55 18.39 -13.05
CA PRO A 111 11.39 17.62 -14.30
C PRO A 111 10.96 16.15 -14.11
N GLY A 112 10.30 15.81 -13.00
CA GLY A 112 9.84 14.43 -12.73
C GLY A 112 8.91 13.82 -13.79
N LEU A 113 8.24 14.65 -14.60
CA LEU A 113 7.37 14.21 -15.69
C LEU A 113 8.13 13.66 -16.91
N ASP A 114 9.44 13.92 -17.02
CA ASP A 114 10.31 13.42 -18.10
C ASP A 114 10.96 12.06 -17.75
N LEU A 115 10.79 11.60 -16.51
CA LEU A 115 11.31 10.31 -16.02
C LEU A 115 10.58 9.13 -16.70
N LYS A 116 11.35 8.17 -17.21
CA LYS A 116 10.82 6.96 -17.87
C LYS A 116 10.64 5.84 -16.86
N LEU A 117 9.56 5.93 -16.08
CA LEU A 117 9.26 5.00 -14.99
C LEU A 117 8.32 3.86 -15.42
N GLY A 118 8.29 2.81 -14.59
CA GLY A 118 7.24 1.79 -14.63
C GLY A 118 5.98 2.28 -13.89
N GLN A 119 5.15 1.35 -13.43
CA GLN A 119 4.18 1.70 -12.39
C GLN A 119 4.93 2.12 -11.12
N VAL A 120 4.77 3.36 -10.64
CA VAL A 120 5.43 3.87 -9.42
C VAL A 120 4.60 3.47 -8.22
N SER A 121 5.10 2.55 -7.41
CA SER A 121 4.31 1.87 -6.37
C SER A 121 4.67 2.27 -4.94
N GLY A 122 5.89 2.76 -4.71
CA GLY A 122 6.35 3.19 -3.38
C GLY A 122 7.35 4.35 -3.48
N LEU A 123 7.32 5.26 -2.51
CA LEU A 123 8.20 6.42 -2.39
C LEU A 123 8.76 6.54 -0.97
N ALA A 124 10.03 6.93 -0.86
CA ALA A 124 10.64 7.32 0.42
C ALA A 124 11.59 8.51 0.23
N LEU A 125 12.05 9.06 1.36
CA LEU A 125 13.14 10.02 1.42
C LEU A 125 14.31 9.40 2.20
N ASP A 126 15.53 9.59 1.72
CA ASP A 126 16.74 9.23 2.49
C ASP A 126 17.14 10.35 3.48
N ALA A 127 18.24 10.15 4.22
CA ALA A 127 18.68 11.09 5.25
C ALA A 127 19.10 12.47 4.68
N GLU A 128 19.41 12.51 3.40
CA GLU A 128 19.78 13.70 2.62
C GLU A 128 18.56 14.35 1.91
N ASN A 129 17.35 13.83 2.15
CA ASN A 129 16.09 14.19 1.47
C ASN A 129 16.08 13.95 -0.05
N ASN A 130 16.91 13.02 -0.56
CA ASN A 130 16.75 12.55 -1.94
C ASN A 130 15.47 11.72 -2.06
N LEU A 131 14.82 11.86 -3.21
CA LEU A 131 13.63 11.08 -3.54
C LEU A 131 14.04 9.65 -3.93
N VAL A 132 13.57 8.67 -3.18
CA VAL A 132 13.73 7.25 -3.51
C VAL A 132 12.41 6.71 -4.07
N ILE A 133 12.48 6.13 -5.27
CA ILE A 133 11.33 5.63 -6.02
C ILE A 133 11.45 4.12 -6.16
N PHE A 134 10.41 3.37 -5.79
CA PHE A 134 10.25 1.95 -6.12
C PHE A 134 9.20 1.79 -7.24
N HIS A 135 9.58 1.13 -8.35
CA HIS A 135 8.70 0.99 -9.52
C HIS A 135 8.79 -0.39 -10.18
N ARG A 136 7.69 -0.82 -10.81
CA ARG A 136 7.51 -2.16 -11.38
C ARG A 136 8.26 -2.43 -12.71
N GLY A 137 9.15 -1.53 -13.13
CA GLY A 137 9.88 -1.66 -14.40
C GLY A 137 8.97 -1.82 -15.63
N ASP A 138 9.14 -2.92 -16.35
CA ASP A 138 8.31 -3.37 -17.47
C ASP A 138 6.97 -4.00 -17.04
N ARG A 139 6.85 -4.42 -15.78
CA ARG A 139 5.69 -5.16 -15.27
C ARG A 139 4.51 -4.26 -14.95
N VAL A 140 3.34 -4.86 -15.12
CA VAL A 140 2.03 -4.28 -14.81
C VAL A 140 1.30 -5.30 -13.95
N TRP A 141 0.67 -4.86 -12.87
CA TRP A 141 -0.30 -5.69 -12.18
C TRP A 141 -1.62 -5.61 -12.95
N ASP A 142 -2.07 -6.74 -13.48
CA ASP A 142 -3.27 -6.89 -14.30
C ASP A 142 -4.11 -8.11 -13.86
N GLU A 143 -5.24 -8.34 -14.54
CA GLU A 143 -6.12 -9.50 -14.33
C GLU A 143 -5.44 -10.87 -14.59
N ASN A 144 -4.31 -10.89 -15.31
CA ASN A 144 -3.54 -12.10 -15.63
C ASN A 144 -2.36 -12.31 -14.67
N SER A 145 -2.20 -11.47 -13.64
CA SER A 145 -1.06 -11.54 -12.72
C SER A 145 -1.22 -12.63 -11.65
N PHE A 146 -2.46 -12.92 -11.22
CA PHE A 146 -2.77 -13.82 -10.12
C PHE A 146 -3.92 -14.78 -10.44
N ASP A 147 -3.94 -15.95 -9.81
CA ASP A 147 -5.09 -16.85 -9.82
C ASP A 147 -6.10 -16.54 -8.69
N SER A 148 -7.19 -17.32 -8.61
CA SER A 148 -8.20 -17.20 -7.56
C SER A 148 -7.75 -17.66 -6.15
N LYS A 149 -6.47 -17.99 -5.98
CA LYS A 149 -5.80 -18.27 -4.70
C LYS A 149 -4.67 -17.26 -4.44
N PHE A 150 -4.63 -16.17 -5.20
CA PHE A 150 -3.61 -15.11 -5.11
C PHE A 150 -2.19 -15.57 -5.45
N VAL A 151 -2.02 -16.71 -6.15
CA VAL A 151 -0.71 -17.20 -6.58
C VAL A 151 -0.28 -16.49 -7.87
N TYR A 152 0.98 -16.03 -7.93
CA TYR A 152 1.48 -15.27 -9.08
C TYR A 152 1.77 -16.13 -10.31
N GLN A 153 1.11 -15.81 -11.42
CA GLN A 153 1.04 -16.67 -12.61
C GLN A 153 2.18 -16.44 -13.60
N GLN A 154 2.79 -15.25 -13.62
CA GLN A 154 3.75 -14.85 -14.66
C GLN A 154 5.21 -15.17 -14.31
N ARG A 155 5.46 -16.10 -13.36
CA ARG A 155 6.80 -16.52 -12.91
C ARG A 155 7.75 -16.88 -14.07
N GLY A 156 7.22 -17.42 -15.16
CA GLY A 156 7.99 -17.79 -16.36
C GLY A 156 8.67 -16.63 -17.08
N LEU A 157 8.31 -15.37 -16.78
CA LEU A 157 9.00 -14.16 -17.27
C LEU A 157 10.28 -13.83 -16.50
N GLY A 158 10.57 -14.52 -15.38
CA GLY A 158 11.63 -14.14 -14.45
C GLY A 158 11.35 -12.82 -13.72
N PRO A 159 12.29 -12.35 -12.88
CA PRO A 159 12.17 -11.07 -12.18
C PRO A 159 12.35 -9.86 -13.14
N ILE A 160 12.22 -8.65 -12.62
CA ILE A 160 12.43 -7.39 -13.35
C ILE A 160 13.92 -7.20 -13.63
N GLU A 161 14.33 -7.25 -14.90
CA GLU A 161 15.74 -7.22 -15.32
C GLU A 161 16.39 -5.81 -15.32
N GLN A 162 15.66 -4.78 -14.92
CA GLN A 162 16.15 -3.42 -14.74
C GLN A 162 16.18 -3.05 -13.25
N ASN A 163 16.97 -2.04 -12.88
CA ASN A 163 16.86 -1.47 -11.53
C ASN A 163 15.42 -0.97 -11.28
N THR A 164 14.93 -1.22 -10.07
CA THR A 164 13.56 -0.94 -9.63
C THR A 164 13.51 0.12 -8.53
N ILE A 165 14.62 0.30 -7.81
CA ILE A 165 14.80 1.34 -6.79
C ILE A 165 15.74 2.40 -7.38
N LEU A 166 15.25 3.63 -7.50
CA LEU A 166 15.99 4.77 -8.05
C LEU A 166 16.12 5.86 -6.97
N VAL A 167 17.31 6.42 -6.77
CA VAL A 167 17.53 7.58 -5.89
C VAL A 167 17.78 8.81 -6.76
N LEU A 168 16.93 9.83 -6.61
CA LEU A 168 16.94 11.06 -7.41
C LEU A 168 17.19 12.28 -6.54
N ASN A 169 18.01 13.21 -7.03
CA ASN A 169 18.17 14.51 -6.39
C ASN A 169 16.82 15.27 -6.35
N PRO A 170 16.44 15.88 -5.21
CA PRO A 170 15.11 16.46 -5.03
C PRO A 170 14.94 17.80 -5.75
N SER A 171 16.00 18.40 -6.30
CA SER A 171 15.98 19.70 -6.96
C SER A 171 15.94 19.61 -8.49
N ASP A 172 16.69 18.69 -9.10
CA ASP A 172 16.78 18.54 -10.57
C ASP A 172 16.29 17.17 -11.11
N ALA A 173 15.77 16.30 -10.23
CA ALA A 173 15.34 14.92 -10.51
C ALA A 173 16.44 14.01 -11.11
N LYS A 174 17.71 14.41 -11.06
CA LYS A 174 18.82 13.65 -11.61
C LYS A 174 19.05 12.37 -10.81
N LEU A 175 19.19 11.26 -11.53
CA LEU A 175 19.57 9.96 -10.95
C LEU A 175 20.94 10.05 -10.29
N LEU A 176 21.00 9.72 -9.00
CA LEU A 176 22.21 9.62 -8.20
C LEU A 176 22.74 8.18 -8.23
N HIS A 177 21.92 7.21 -7.81
CA HIS A 177 22.20 5.78 -7.92
C HIS A 177 20.90 4.97 -8.07
N SER A 178 21.03 3.68 -8.38
CA SER A 178 19.87 2.77 -8.49
C SER A 178 20.26 1.32 -8.24
N ILE A 179 19.34 0.54 -7.67
CA ILE A 179 19.51 -0.86 -7.27
C ILE A 179 18.23 -1.69 -7.53
N GLY A 180 18.18 -2.93 -7.05
CA GLY A 180 16.98 -3.78 -7.07
C GLY A 180 16.76 -4.60 -8.34
N LYS A 181 17.69 -4.52 -9.32
CA LYS A 181 17.68 -5.37 -10.52
C LYS A 181 17.60 -6.86 -10.18
N SER A 182 16.75 -7.58 -10.90
CA SER A 182 16.57 -9.03 -10.88
C SER A 182 16.14 -9.63 -9.53
N LEU A 183 15.66 -8.82 -8.58
CA LEU A 183 15.11 -9.29 -7.29
C LEU A 183 13.58 -9.45 -7.29
N PHE A 184 12.86 -8.55 -7.97
CA PHE A 184 11.41 -8.34 -7.76
C PHE A 184 10.55 -8.78 -8.95
N TYR A 185 9.26 -9.03 -8.71
CA TYR A 185 8.25 -9.39 -9.71
C TYR A 185 7.10 -8.37 -9.76
N LEU A 186 6.53 -7.99 -8.61
CA LEU A 186 5.56 -6.90 -8.49
C LEU A 186 5.86 -6.05 -7.24
N PRO A 187 6.80 -5.09 -7.34
CA PRO A 187 7.03 -4.02 -6.38
C PRO A 187 5.74 -3.38 -5.85
N HIS A 188 5.70 -3.11 -4.55
CA HIS A 188 4.66 -2.32 -3.91
C HIS A 188 5.27 -1.22 -3.03
N GLY A 189 5.18 -1.31 -1.70
CA GLY A 189 5.61 -0.27 -0.76
C GLY A 189 7.12 -0.17 -0.59
N LEU A 190 7.57 1.00 -0.13
CA LEU A 190 8.96 1.37 0.13
C LEU A 190 9.02 2.29 1.35
N THR A 191 9.86 1.96 2.32
CA THR A 191 10.24 2.84 3.43
C THR A 191 11.73 2.73 3.70
N ILE A 192 12.34 3.77 4.29
CA ILE A 192 13.75 3.79 4.66
C ILE A 192 13.86 3.83 6.19
N ASP A 193 14.62 2.90 6.78
CA ASP A 193 14.88 2.95 8.22
C ASP A 193 15.98 3.97 8.58
N LYS A 194 16.03 4.38 9.85
CA LYS A 194 16.98 5.37 10.39
C LYS A 194 18.47 5.00 10.21
N LYS A 195 18.80 3.83 9.68
CA LYS A 195 20.16 3.39 9.34
C LYS A 195 20.40 3.36 7.82
N GLY A 196 19.51 3.94 7.01
CA GLY A 196 19.62 4.00 5.55
C GLY A 196 19.33 2.67 4.84
N ASN A 197 18.60 1.75 5.46
CA ASN A 197 18.19 0.50 4.80
C ASN A 197 16.83 0.67 4.13
N TYR A 198 16.72 0.23 2.89
CA TYR A 198 15.44 0.14 2.19
C TYR A 198 14.65 -1.07 2.71
N TRP A 199 13.41 -0.84 3.10
CA TRP A 199 12.42 -1.86 3.41
C TRP A 199 11.34 -1.82 2.32
N VAL A 200 11.13 -2.95 1.64
CA VAL A 200 10.23 -3.03 0.47
C VAL A 200 9.36 -4.27 0.50
N THR A 201 8.17 -4.16 -0.07
CA THR A 201 7.23 -5.29 -0.23
C THR A 201 7.12 -5.70 -1.71
N ASP A 202 6.97 -7.00 -1.95
CA ASP A 202 6.62 -7.53 -3.27
C ASP A 202 5.36 -8.39 -3.17
N VAL A 203 4.34 -7.97 -3.91
CA VAL A 203 2.99 -8.55 -3.90
C VAL A 203 2.97 -9.91 -4.58
N ALA A 204 3.81 -10.15 -5.59
CA ALA A 204 3.90 -11.40 -6.32
C ALA A 204 4.71 -12.46 -5.56
N LEU A 205 5.81 -12.06 -4.91
CA LEU A 205 6.61 -12.92 -4.06
C LEU A 205 5.92 -13.20 -2.71
N HIS A 206 4.97 -12.36 -2.29
CA HIS A 206 4.36 -12.35 -0.95
C HIS A 206 5.41 -12.20 0.16
N GLN A 207 6.37 -11.29 -0.06
CA GLN A 207 7.56 -11.14 0.78
C GLN A 207 7.87 -9.67 1.09
N VAL A 208 8.59 -9.49 2.20
CA VAL A 208 9.17 -8.23 2.64
C VAL A 208 10.69 -8.38 2.65
N PHE A 209 11.40 -7.40 2.11
CA PHE A 209 12.85 -7.41 2.00
C PHE A 209 13.46 -6.22 2.75
N LYS A 210 14.58 -6.47 3.42
CA LYS A 210 15.51 -5.43 3.86
C LYS A 210 16.72 -5.41 2.94
N LEU A 211 17.04 -4.26 2.36
CA LEU A 211 18.27 -4.04 1.58
C LEU A 211 19.14 -2.98 2.28
N GLY A 212 20.46 -3.18 2.28
CA GLY A 212 21.40 -2.09 2.58
C GLY A 212 21.59 -1.18 1.38
N ALA A 213 22.10 0.04 1.60
CA ALA A 213 22.27 1.06 0.55
C ALA A 213 22.97 0.55 -0.74
N ASP A 214 24.09 -0.17 -0.57
CA ASP A 214 24.88 -0.76 -1.66
C ASP A 214 24.64 -2.28 -1.86
N ALA A 215 23.64 -2.86 -1.20
CA ALA A 215 23.51 -4.30 -1.09
C ALA A 215 22.95 -4.94 -2.36
N LYS A 216 23.73 -5.86 -2.97
CA LYS A 216 23.26 -6.71 -4.08
C LYS A 216 22.27 -7.78 -3.64
N GLU A 217 22.36 -8.21 -2.39
CA GLU A 217 21.56 -9.28 -1.79
C GLU A 217 20.79 -8.73 -0.59
N PRO A 218 19.59 -9.25 -0.27
CA PRO A 218 18.85 -8.82 0.91
C PRO A 218 19.56 -9.13 2.24
N LEU A 219 19.51 -8.18 3.17
CA LEU A 219 19.95 -8.33 4.55
C LEU A 219 18.96 -9.14 5.40
N MET A 220 17.69 -9.16 4.98
CA MET A 220 16.60 -9.92 5.60
C MET A 220 15.52 -10.15 4.56
N ILE A 221 14.85 -11.31 4.63
CA ILE A 221 13.63 -11.62 3.88
C ILE A 221 12.62 -12.19 4.87
N LEU A 222 11.39 -11.67 4.84
CA LEU A 222 10.23 -12.20 5.58
C LEU A 222 9.17 -12.64 4.58
N GLY A 223 8.35 -13.64 4.92
CA GLY A 223 7.43 -14.28 3.97
C GLY A 223 8.08 -15.41 3.18
N VAL A 224 7.27 -16.21 2.49
CA VAL A 224 7.74 -17.37 1.69
C VAL A 224 7.48 -17.12 0.21
N ALA A 225 8.54 -17.14 -0.60
CA ALA A 225 8.51 -16.75 -2.00
C ALA A 225 7.42 -17.49 -2.79
N LEU A 226 6.55 -16.70 -3.44
CA LEU A 226 5.46 -17.14 -4.32
C LEU A 226 4.40 -18.03 -3.62
N GLN A 227 4.34 -18.01 -2.28
CA GLN A 227 3.40 -18.80 -1.48
C GLN A 227 2.56 -17.88 -0.57
N PRO A 228 1.31 -17.55 -0.96
CA PRO A 228 0.44 -16.70 -0.15
C PRO A 228 -0.11 -17.47 1.07
N GLY A 229 -0.30 -16.78 2.19
CA GLY A 229 -0.85 -17.37 3.41
C GLY A 229 -1.14 -16.38 4.52
N SER A 230 -1.72 -16.88 5.62
CA SER A 230 -2.25 -16.07 6.73
C SER A 230 -1.71 -16.48 8.11
N ASP A 231 -0.64 -17.29 8.15
CA ASP A 231 0.04 -17.67 9.39
C ASP A 231 1.15 -16.67 9.78
N LYS A 232 2.01 -17.02 10.74
CA LYS A 232 3.07 -16.14 11.26
C LYS A 232 4.27 -15.95 10.32
N ASN A 233 4.42 -16.82 9.31
CA ASN A 233 5.58 -16.91 8.44
C ASN A 233 5.26 -16.54 6.98
N HIS A 234 3.98 -16.55 6.59
CA HIS A 234 3.48 -16.16 5.28
C HIS A 234 2.76 -14.80 5.32
N PHE A 235 2.79 -14.09 4.19
CA PHE A 235 1.93 -12.94 3.90
C PHE A 235 0.95 -13.31 2.76
N CYS A 236 -0.09 -12.52 2.56
CA CYS A 236 -0.96 -12.61 1.39
C CYS A 236 -1.03 -11.23 0.73
N GLN A 237 -0.12 -11.03 -0.24
CA GLN A 237 0.04 -9.76 -0.96
C GLN A 237 0.29 -8.58 0.01
N PRO A 238 1.47 -8.54 0.68
CA PRO A 238 1.81 -7.49 1.64
C PRO A 238 1.98 -6.14 0.95
N THR A 239 1.57 -5.08 1.62
CA THR A 239 1.44 -3.74 1.03
C THR A 239 2.58 -2.82 1.43
N ASP A 240 2.87 -2.64 2.72
CA ASP A 240 3.82 -1.62 3.17
C ASP A 240 4.55 -2.01 4.48
N VAL A 241 5.63 -1.28 4.81
CA VAL A 241 6.48 -1.51 5.98
C VAL A 241 6.78 -0.21 6.71
N ALA A 242 6.50 -0.17 8.01
CA ALA A 242 6.99 0.86 8.92
C ALA A 242 8.08 0.29 9.84
N VAL A 243 9.13 1.05 10.14
CA VAL A 243 10.20 0.62 11.08
C VAL A 243 10.43 1.70 12.14
N ASP A 244 10.14 1.36 13.39
CA ASP A 244 10.25 2.30 14.51
C ASP A 244 11.71 2.77 14.70
N PRO A 245 12.01 4.07 14.59
CA PRO A 245 13.37 4.62 14.76
C PRO A 245 13.92 4.55 16.20
N ILE A 246 13.09 4.14 17.19
CA ILE A 246 13.48 3.99 18.60
C ILE A 246 13.84 2.53 18.92
N THR A 247 12.91 1.58 18.75
CA THR A 247 13.13 0.16 19.08
C THR A 247 13.69 -0.67 17.92
N GLY A 248 13.52 -0.21 16.68
CA GLY A 248 13.77 -1.00 15.48
C GLY A 248 12.69 -2.04 15.16
N SER A 249 11.57 -2.04 15.89
CA SER A 249 10.41 -2.91 15.57
C SER A 249 9.89 -2.63 14.16
N ILE A 250 9.62 -3.70 13.43
CA ILE A 250 9.13 -3.68 12.05
C ILE A 250 7.62 -3.94 12.09
N TYR A 251 6.84 -3.15 11.37
CA TYR A 251 5.39 -3.34 11.22
C TYR A 251 5.09 -3.51 9.74
N VAL A 252 4.38 -4.57 9.37
CA VAL A 252 4.01 -4.87 7.98
C VAL A 252 2.51 -4.87 7.84
N SER A 253 1.97 -4.14 6.86
CA SER A 253 0.56 -4.27 6.48
C SER A 253 0.40 -5.40 5.45
N ASP A 254 -0.48 -6.34 5.78
CA ASP A 254 -0.69 -7.58 5.03
C ASP A 254 -2.15 -7.64 4.58
N GLY A 255 -2.40 -7.29 3.32
CA GLY A 255 -3.56 -6.43 3.04
C GLY A 255 -4.45 -6.73 1.83
N TYR A 256 -3.95 -7.15 0.67
CA TYR A 256 -4.87 -7.39 -0.46
C TYR A 256 -5.69 -8.67 -0.33
N CYS A 257 -5.13 -9.70 0.33
CA CYS A 257 -5.83 -10.95 0.63
C CYS A 257 -5.67 -11.41 2.09
N ASN A 258 -5.25 -10.50 2.97
CA ASN A 258 -5.32 -10.58 4.43
C ASN A 258 -5.90 -9.25 4.96
N SER A 259 -6.08 -9.10 6.27
CA SER A 259 -6.54 -7.84 6.87
C SER A 259 -5.92 -7.63 8.25
N ARG A 260 -4.58 -7.56 8.29
CA ARG A 260 -3.81 -7.46 9.53
C ARG A 260 -2.58 -6.56 9.40
N ILE A 261 -2.13 -6.03 10.52
CA ILE A 261 -0.78 -5.52 10.72
C ILE A 261 -0.01 -6.57 11.53
N ILE A 262 1.22 -6.90 11.13
CA ILE A 262 2.11 -7.82 11.85
C ILE A 262 3.32 -7.05 12.36
N GLN A 263 3.66 -7.23 13.63
CA GLN A 263 4.87 -6.70 14.24
C GLN A 263 5.95 -7.79 14.32
N PHE A 264 7.15 -7.46 13.84
CA PHE A 264 8.37 -8.26 14.00
C PHE A 264 9.42 -7.49 14.79
N SER A 265 10.26 -8.21 15.51
CA SER A 265 11.47 -7.69 16.16
C SER A 265 12.51 -7.20 15.13
N PRO A 266 13.51 -6.40 15.52
CA PRO A 266 14.59 -5.96 14.63
C PRO A 266 15.36 -7.08 13.91
N ASN A 267 15.24 -8.32 14.40
CA ASN A 267 15.86 -9.54 13.88
C ASN A 267 14.90 -10.40 13.04
N GLY A 268 13.70 -9.91 12.70
CA GLY A 268 12.73 -10.62 11.86
C GLY A 268 11.86 -11.66 12.57
N LEU A 269 12.00 -11.84 13.89
CA LEU A 269 11.14 -12.75 14.67
C LEU A 269 9.76 -12.12 14.90
N TYR A 270 8.68 -12.84 14.60
CA TYR A 270 7.29 -12.46 14.88
C TYR A 270 7.09 -12.11 16.36
N ILE A 271 6.43 -10.99 16.65
CA ILE A 271 6.02 -10.58 18.01
C ILE A 271 4.51 -10.76 18.16
N MET A 272 3.71 -9.99 17.41
CA MET A 272 2.25 -9.97 17.50
C MET A 272 1.62 -9.60 16.15
N GLN A 273 0.30 -9.71 16.05
CA GLN A 273 -0.48 -9.14 14.95
C GLN A 273 -1.80 -8.59 15.49
N TRP A 274 -2.39 -7.61 14.81
CA TRP A 274 -3.75 -7.14 15.06
C TRP A 274 -4.45 -6.79 13.76
N GLY A 275 -5.77 -6.68 13.80
CA GLY A 275 -6.62 -6.55 12.62
C GLY A 275 -7.46 -7.80 12.36
N GLU A 276 -8.67 -7.56 11.89
CA GLU A 276 -9.57 -8.58 11.32
C GLU A 276 -10.26 -7.99 10.08
N GLU A 277 -10.82 -8.85 9.21
CA GLU A 277 -11.58 -8.42 8.04
C GLU A 277 -12.88 -7.70 8.46
N ALA A 278 -13.29 -6.69 7.68
CA ALA A 278 -14.52 -5.94 7.90
C ALA A 278 -15.79 -6.82 7.78
N SER A 279 -16.27 -7.33 8.91
CA SER A 279 -17.52 -8.10 9.03
C SER A 279 -18.73 -7.41 8.37
N LEU A 280 -19.61 -8.20 7.73
CA LEU A 280 -20.83 -7.75 7.03
C LEU A 280 -21.59 -6.64 7.78
N GLY A 281 -21.42 -5.39 7.32
CA GLY A 281 -21.98 -4.20 7.96
C GLY A 281 -21.08 -2.97 7.79
N ARG A 282 -21.13 -2.05 8.74
CA ARG A 282 -20.17 -0.93 8.83
C ARG A 282 -18.90 -1.42 9.52
N ALA A 283 -17.76 -1.31 8.85
CA ALA A 283 -16.44 -1.61 9.41
C ALA A 283 -16.20 -0.85 10.72
N ARG A 284 -15.68 -1.57 11.72
CA ARG A 284 -15.44 -1.08 13.09
C ARG A 284 -14.00 -0.58 13.27
N PRO A 285 -13.68 0.11 14.37
CA PRO A 285 -12.30 0.30 14.80
C PRO A 285 -11.56 -1.04 14.91
N GLY A 286 -10.32 -1.10 14.41
CA GLY A 286 -9.49 -2.30 14.41
C GLY A 286 -9.86 -3.37 13.37
N GLN A 287 -10.93 -3.18 12.59
CA GLN A 287 -11.19 -3.96 11.37
C GLN A 287 -10.55 -3.27 10.17
N PHE A 288 -10.07 -4.01 9.18
CA PHE A 288 -9.50 -3.47 7.94
C PHE A 288 -10.19 -4.05 6.69
N HIS A 289 -10.02 -3.35 5.57
CA HIS A 289 -10.30 -3.85 4.23
C HIS A 289 -9.25 -3.22 3.29
N ILE A 290 -8.21 -4.01 3.00
CA ILE A 290 -6.95 -3.56 2.38
C ILE A 290 -6.22 -2.47 3.22
N PRO A 291 -5.58 -2.83 4.35
CA PRO A 291 -4.56 -1.99 4.96
C PRO A 291 -3.39 -1.82 3.96
N HIS A 292 -3.16 -0.60 3.48
CA HIS A 292 -2.41 -0.34 2.23
C HIS A 292 -1.12 0.45 2.41
N SER A 293 -1.02 1.30 3.43
CA SER A 293 0.12 2.19 3.67
C SER A 293 0.23 2.54 5.17
N LEU A 294 1.45 2.76 5.65
CA LEU A 294 1.81 2.88 7.07
C LEU A 294 2.61 4.15 7.39
N ALA A 295 1.97 5.11 8.07
CA ALA A 295 2.66 6.28 8.62
C ALA A 295 3.01 6.08 10.10
N LEU A 296 4.29 6.16 10.44
CA LEU A 296 4.73 6.30 11.84
C LEU A 296 4.52 7.72 12.34
N ILE A 297 4.08 7.85 13.58
CA ILE A 297 3.92 9.11 14.29
C ILE A 297 4.79 9.07 15.57
N PRO A 298 6.11 9.35 15.48
CA PRO A 298 7.04 9.18 16.61
C PRO A 298 6.64 10.00 17.84
N ASP A 299 6.26 11.27 17.63
CA ASP A 299 5.85 12.24 18.66
C ASP A 299 4.69 11.75 19.57
N PHE A 300 3.92 10.76 19.11
CA PHE A 300 2.73 10.23 19.80
C PHE A 300 2.77 8.70 19.99
N SER A 301 3.91 8.06 19.72
CA SER A 301 4.11 6.60 19.71
C SER A 301 2.99 5.82 18.99
N GLN A 302 2.60 6.28 17.80
CA GLN A 302 1.50 5.73 17.01
C GLN A 302 1.92 5.22 15.63
N LEU A 303 1.19 4.24 15.13
CA LEU A 303 1.17 3.79 13.74
C LEU A 303 -0.20 4.11 13.14
N CYS A 304 -0.25 4.87 12.07
CA CYS A 304 -1.46 5.16 11.31
C CYS A 304 -1.48 4.35 10.01
N VAL A 305 -2.62 3.75 9.71
CA VAL A 305 -2.84 2.83 8.59
C VAL A 305 -3.85 3.45 7.63
N ALA A 306 -3.50 3.55 6.35
CA ALA A 306 -4.49 3.78 5.29
C ALA A 306 -5.29 2.49 5.07
N ASP A 307 -6.57 2.52 5.45
CA ASP A 307 -7.51 1.40 5.35
C ASP A 307 -8.33 1.59 4.07
N ARG A 308 -7.76 1.14 2.94
CA ARG A 308 -8.03 1.70 1.61
C ARG A 308 -9.49 1.62 1.23
N GLU A 309 -10.07 0.43 1.14
CA GLU A 309 -11.43 0.21 0.65
C GLU A 309 -12.52 0.72 1.63
N ASN A 310 -12.11 1.07 2.86
CA ASN A 310 -12.94 1.75 3.84
C ASN A 310 -12.82 3.28 3.76
N GLY A 311 -11.92 3.86 2.96
CA GLY A 311 -11.74 5.31 2.79
C GLY A 311 -11.50 6.03 4.12
N ARG A 312 -10.55 5.56 4.93
CA ARG A 312 -10.21 6.14 6.25
C ARG A 312 -8.76 5.87 6.64
N ILE A 313 -8.27 6.64 7.62
CA ILE A 313 -7.03 6.36 8.35
C ILE A 313 -7.42 5.82 9.73
N GLN A 314 -6.77 4.75 10.20
CA GLN A 314 -6.89 4.27 11.58
C GLN A 314 -5.52 4.30 12.27
N CYS A 315 -5.44 4.90 13.45
CA CYS A 315 -4.20 5.01 14.21
C CYS A 315 -4.22 4.16 15.48
N PHE A 316 -3.10 3.49 15.76
CA PHE A 316 -2.91 2.50 16.82
C PHE A 316 -1.66 2.79 17.65
N ARG A 317 -1.61 2.37 18.92
CA ARG A 317 -0.41 2.46 19.77
C ARG A 317 0.64 1.44 19.31
N LEU A 318 1.88 1.89 19.08
CA LEU A 318 2.98 1.04 18.59
C LEU A 318 3.28 -0.18 19.48
N GLU A 319 3.20 0.01 20.80
CA GLU A 319 3.57 -1.01 21.79
C GLU A 319 2.53 -2.14 21.94
N THR A 320 1.25 -1.86 21.68
CA THR A 320 0.12 -2.74 22.07
C THR A 320 -0.83 -3.09 20.93
N GLY A 321 -0.76 -2.40 19.78
CA GLY A 321 -1.74 -2.53 18.70
C GLY A 321 -3.13 -1.96 19.05
N GLU A 322 -3.30 -1.29 20.19
CA GLU A 322 -4.59 -0.73 20.63
C GLU A 322 -5.02 0.44 19.73
N PHE A 323 -6.28 0.45 19.32
CA PHE A 323 -6.87 1.54 18.54
C PHE A 323 -6.91 2.85 19.34
N VAL A 324 -6.49 3.95 18.70
CA VAL A 324 -6.47 5.30 19.26
C VAL A 324 -7.52 6.21 18.60
N LYS A 325 -7.56 6.27 17.26
CA LYS A 325 -8.48 7.14 16.51
C LYS A 325 -8.73 6.69 15.06
N GLU A 326 -9.87 7.09 14.53
CA GLU A 326 -10.21 7.05 13.09
C GLU A 326 -10.22 8.49 12.57
N ILE A 327 -9.59 8.72 11.41
CA ILE A 327 -9.74 9.96 10.63
C ILE A 327 -10.46 9.59 9.34
N LYS A 328 -11.66 10.15 9.15
CA LYS A 328 -12.51 9.86 7.99
C LYS A 328 -13.27 11.10 7.53
N HIS A 329 -13.04 11.50 6.29
CA HIS A 329 -13.71 12.63 5.64
C HIS A 329 -14.53 12.15 4.44
N LYS A 330 -15.66 12.83 4.15
CA LYS A 330 -16.42 12.56 2.91
C LYS A 330 -15.53 12.79 1.68
N SER A 331 -14.66 13.81 1.73
CA SER A 331 -13.79 14.22 0.64
C SER A 331 -12.80 13.16 0.17
N PHE A 332 -12.47 12.16 1.01
CA PHE A 332 -11.65 11.02 0.60
C PHE A 332 -12.37 10.14 -0.44
N GLY A 333 -13.70 10.14 -0.49
CA GLY A 333 -14.48 9.22 -1.32
C GLY A 333 -14.52 7.82 -0.72
N ARG A 334 -14.28 6.79 -1.56
CA ARG A 334 -14.32 5.38 -1.14
C ARG A 334 -12.95 4.77 -0.85
N GLU A 335 -11.89 5.31 -1.45
CA GLU A 335 -10.55 4.72 -1.42
C GLU A 335 -9.52 5.71 -0.89
N LEU A 336 -8.68 5.31 0.06
CA LEU A 336 -7.53 6.09 0.50
C LEU A 336 -6.25 5.25 0.35
N PHE A 337 -5.38 5.59 -0.60
CA PHE A 337 -4.26 4.73 -0.99
C PHE A 337 -3.08 4.84 -0.02
N ALA A 338 -2.63 6.06 0.27
CA ALA A 338 -1.44 6.27 1.07
C ALA A 338 -1.55 7.44 2.06
N VAL A 339 -0.74 7.35 3.11
CA VAL A 339 -0.63 8.32 4.19
C VAL A 339 0.84 8.51 4.58
N SER A 340 1.27 9.76 4.71
CA SER A 340 2.60 10.15 5.20
C SER A 340 2.47 11.12 6.35
N TYR A 341 3.47 11.15 7.23
CA TYR A 341 3.53 12.05 8.38
C TYR A 341 4.79 12.91 8.31
N ALA A 342 4.63 14.22 8.41
CA ALA A 342 5.73 15.16 8.55
C ALA A 342 5.81 15.68 10.00
N PRO A 343 7.02 15.89 10.55
CA PRO A 343 7.23 16.58 11.82
C PRO A 343 6.50 17.94 11.87
N GLY A 344 6.12 18.36 13.08
CA GLY A 344 5.23 19.51 13.26
C GLY A 344 3.74 19.16 13.18
N GLY A 345 3.38 17.88 13.02
CA GLY A 345 2.01 17.41 13.21
C GLY A 345 1.12 17.44 11.97
N LEU A 346 1.71 17.27 10.77
CA LEU A 346 0.95 17.21 9.52
C LEU A 346 0.83 15.77 8.99
N LEU A 347 -0.37 15.38 8.58
CA LEU A 347 -0.58 14.20 7.74
C LEU A 347 -0.83 14.62 6.30
N PHE A 348 -0.16 13.94 5.37
CA PHE A 348 -0.43 14.02 3.94
C PHE A 348 -1.08 12.71 3.51
N ALA A 349 -2.06 12.74 2.61
CA ALA A 349 -2.72 11.54 2.11
C ALA A 349 -3.22 11.71 0.66
N VAL A 350 -3.43 10.60 -0.05
CA VAL A 350 -3.97 10.57 -1.43
C VAL A 350 -5.10 9.55 -1.56
N ASN A 351 -6.15 9.90 -2.31
CA ASN A 351 -7.32 9.05 -2.53
C ASN A 351 -7.34 8.35 -3.90
N GLY A 352 -8.19 7.33 -4.02
CA GLY A 352 -8.42 6.59 -5.26
C GLY A 352 -9.44 7.24 -6.20
N MET A 353 -9.53 6.71 -7.42
CA MET A 353 -10.45 7.19 -8.45
C MET A 353 -11.92 7.03 -8.05
N PRO A 354 -12.78 8.05 -8.22
CA PRO A 354 -14.21 7.90 -8.00
C PRO A 354 -14.80 6.87 -8.98
N TYR A 355 -15.61 5.96 -8.46
CA TYR A 355 -16.46 5.10 -9.29
C TYR A 355 -17.37 5.95 -10.20
N PRO A 356 -17.76 5.47 -11.40
CA PRO A 356 -18.65 6.19 -12.29
C PRO A 356 -19.94 6.65 -11.60
N GLY A 357 -20.09 7.98 -11.42
CA GLY A 357 -21.23 8.60 -10.74
C GLY A 357 -20.97 9.07 -9.30
N ALA A 358 -19.81 8.79 -8.70
CA ALA A 358 -19.33 9.50 -7.52
C ALA A 358 -18.80 10.90 -7.88
N ALA A 359 -18.72 11.81 -6.90
CA ALA A 359 -18.47 13.24 -7.12
C ALA A 359 -17.14 13.74 -6.51
N GLU A 360 -16.51 12.90 -5.70
CA GLU A 360 -15.28 13.18 -4.97
C GLU A 360 -14.07 13.07 -5.91
N PRO A 361 -13.32 14.15 -6.20
CA PRO A 361 -12.18 14.11 -7.12
C PRO A 361 -10.94 13.47 -6.48
N VAL A 362 -10.04 12.99 -7.34
CA VAL A 362 -8.70 12.54 -6.93
C VAL A 362 -7.82 13.73 -6.62
N GLN A 363 -7.28 13.77 -5.41
CA GLN A 363 -6.48 14.88 -4.88
C GLN A 363 -5.59 14.42 -3.73
N GLY A 364 -4.55 15.20 -3.46
CA GLY A 364 -3.83 15.15 -2.20
C GLY A 364 -4.56 15.93 -1.11
N PHE A 365 -4.45 15.48 0.13
CA PHE A 365 -4.99 16.14 1.33
C PHE A 365 -3.84 16.45 2.27
N VAL A 366 -3.89 17.62 2.90
CA VAL A 366 -3.10 17.92 4.10
C VAL A 366 -4.05 18.02 5.28
N MET A 367 -3.70 17.40 6.40
CA MET A 367 -4.49 17.40 7.63
C MET A 367 -3.64 17.76 8.84
N ASN A 368 -4.26 18.44 9.80
CA ASN A 368 -3.68 18.54 11.15
C ASN A 368 -3.81 17.17 11.85
N PHE A 369 -2.71 16.57 12.28
CA PHE A 369 -2.74 15.26 12.94
C PHE A 369 -3.59 15.26 14.23
N SER A 370 -3.53 16.34 15.01
CA SER A 370 -4.13 16.42 16.34
C SER A 370 -5.65 16.55 16.28
N THR A 371 -6.20 17.37 15.39
CA THR A 371 -7.66 17.48 15.19
C THR A 371 -8.22 16.46 14.19
N GLY A 372 -7.36 15.99 13.27
CA GLY A 372 -7.76 15.15 12.13
C GLY A 372 -8.44 15.92 11.00
N GLU A 373 -8.54 17.25 11.07
CA GLU A 373 -9.21 18.09 10.08
C GLU A 373 -8.32 18.31 8.85
N ILE A 374 -8.94 18.31 7.65
CA ILE A 374 -8.29 18.72 6.40
C ILE A 374 -8.06 20.23 6.45
N ILE A 375 -6.81 20.65 6.28
CA ILE A 375 -6.40 22.06 6.24
C ILE A 375 -6.12 22.54 4.81
N ASP A 376 -5.77 21.64 3.89
CA ASP A 376 -5.55 21.95 2.47
C ASP A 376 -5.81 20.75 1.55
N THR A 377 -6.01 21.01 0.26
CA THR A 377 -6.20 20.02 -0.80
C THR A 377 -5.42 20.42 -2.06
N PHE A 378 -4.58 19.53 -2.59
CA PHE A 378 -3.69 19.82 -3.72
C PHE A 378 -3.89 18.85 -4.90
N ILE A 379 -3.63 19.34 -6.11
CA ILE A 379 -3.69 18.56 -7.36
C ILE A 379 -2.54 19.00 -8.28
N PRO A 380 -2.03 18.11 -9.15
CA PRO A 380 -1.10 18.49 -10.20
C PRO A 380 -1.78 19.41 -11.24
N VAL A 381 -0.98 20.30 -11.81
CA VAL A 381 -1.39 21.32 -12.80
C VAL A 381 -0.94 20.92 -14.20
N ARG A 382 0.24 20.28 -14.33
CA ARG A 382 0.81 19.87 -15.62
C ARG A 382 0.18 18.61 -16.23
N LYS A 383 -0.42 17.75 -15.40
CA LYS A 383 -1.17 16.52 -15.74
C LYS A 383 -2.24 16.29 -14.66
N SER A 384 -3.12 15.31 -14.83
CA SER A 384 -3.98 14.78 -13.76
C SER A 384 -3.32 13.62 -13.01
N PHE A 385 -3.76 13.37 -11.77
CA PHE A 385 -3.62 12.05 -11.14
C PHE A 385 -4.47 11.01 -11.91
N GLU A 386 -4.04 9.74 -11.94
CA GLU A 386 -4.78 8.60 -12.53
C GLU A 386 -4.98 7.44 -11.55
N MET A 387 -3.97 7.12 -10.75
CA MET A 387 -4.06 6.31 -9.53
C MET A 387 -2.85 6.62 -8.63
N PRO A 388 -2.92 7.72 -7.85
CA PRO A 388 -1.84 8.12 -6.94
C PRO A 388 -1.78 7.08 -5.81
N HIS A 389 -0.68 6.34 -5.80
CA HIS A 389 -0.54 5.07 -5.11
C HIS A 389 0.25 5.22 -3.81
N ASP A 390 1.20 6.16 -3.79
CA ASP A 390 2.00 6.48 -2.61
C ASP A 390 2.32 7.97 -2.51
N VAL A 391 2.57 8.44 -1.29
CA VAL A 391 2.90 9.83 -0.96
C VAL A 391 3.96 9.88 0.14
N VAL A 392 4.98 10.72 -0.02
CA VAL A 392 5.97 11.00 1.03
C VAL A 392 6.16 12.50 1.21
N ALA A 393 6.26 12.96 2.46
CA ALA A 393 6.47 14.35 2.81
C ALA A 393 7.71 14.53 3.70
N SER A 394 8.46 15.60 3.45
CA SER A 394 9.61 16.04 4.27
C SER A 394 9.20 16.97 5.40
N GLU A 395 10.13 17.25 6.31
CA GLU A 395 9.98 18.30 7.34
C GLU A 395 9.89 19.72 6.73
N ASP A 396 10.51 19.96 5.56
CA ASP A 396 10.40 21.25 4.84
C ASP A 396 9.10 21.43 4.04
N LYS A 397 8.13 20.52 4.18
CA LYS A 397 6.83 20.50 3.49
C LYS A 397 6.94 20.32 1.96
N THR A 398 8.07 19.86 1.45
CA THR A 398 8.14 19.20 0.13
C THR A 398 7.34 17.89 0.19
N VAL A 399 6.50 17.66 -0.81
CA VAL A 399 5.70 16.43 -0.94
C VAL A 399 5.95 15.80 -2.30
N PHE A 400 6.13 14.48 -2.34
CA PHE A 400 6.17 13.72 -3.58
C PHE A 400 5.00 12.74 -3.62
N VAL A 401 4.36 12.59 -4.78
CA VAL A 401 3.26 11.63 -5.02
C VAL A 401 3.62 10.77 -6.22
N GLY A 402 3.53 9.45 -6.07
CA GLY A 402 3.81 8.45 -7.11
C GLY A 402 2.55 7.79 -7.62
N ASP A 403 2.49 7.50 -8.93
CA ASP A 403 1.28 6.96 -9.57
C ASP A 403 1.58 5.78 -10.51
N VAL A 404 0.79 4.72 -10.34
CA VAL A 404 0.95 3.43 -11.04
C VAL A 404 0.30 3.38 -12.44
N HIS A 405 -0.63 4.30 -12.75
CA HIS A 405 -1.30 4.40 -14.04
C HIS A 405 -0.67 5.47 -14.92
N ALA A 406 -0.47 6.68 -14.38
CA ALA A 406 0.24 7.78 -15.04
C ALA A 406 1.76 7.53 -15.16
N ARG A 407 2.29 6.52 -14.44
CA ARG A 407 3.71 6.07 -14.46
C ARG A 407 4.69 7.20 -14.23
N THR A 408 4.41 8.02 -13.22
CA THR A 408 5.11 9.28 -13.00
C THR A 408 5.17 9.62 -11.51
N VAL A 409 5.93 10.66 -11.20
CA VAL A 409 6.00 11.26 -9.86
C VAL A 409 5.91 12.77 -10.00
N TRP A 410 5.13 13.40 -9.13
CA TRP A 410 5.06 14.86 -9.01
C TRP A 410 5.77 15.31 -7.74
N LYS A 411 6.30 16.53 -7.78
CA LYS A 411 6.79 17.26 -6.61
C LYS A 411 5.83 18.42 -6.34
N PHE A 412 5.47 18.58 -5.08
CA PHE A 412 4.74 19.73 -4.56
C PHE A 412 5.55 20.38 -3.43
N ALA A 413 5.27 21.65 -3.14
CA ALA A 413 5.89 22.39 -2.05
C ALA A 413 4.88 23.35 -1.41
N SER A 414 5.16 23.80 -0.18
CA SER A 414 4.31 24.80 0.47
C SER A 414 4.58 26.21 -0.04
N THR A 415 3.50 26.97 -0.23
CA THR A 415 3.53 28.40 -0.58
C THR A 415 3.70 29.33 0.62
N GLU A 416 3.77 28.77 1.84
CA GLU A 416 4.18 29.52 3.04
C GLU A 416 5.52 30.21 2.77
N LYS A 417 5.48 31.55 2.67
CA LYS A 417 6.72 32.32 2.61
C LYS A 417 7.47 32.08 3.90
N MET A 418 8.69 31.55 3.78
CA MET A 418 9.69 31.56 4.86
C MET A 418 10.09 33.01 5.17
N GLU A 419 9.21 33.74 5.87
CA GLU A 419 9.65 34.87 6.67
C GLU A 419 10.60 34.31 7.73
N HIS A 420 11.90 34.40 7.45
CA HIS A 420 12.92 34.35 8.48
C HIS A 420 12.55 35.40 9.51
N ARG A 421 11.92 34.95 10.60
CA ARG A 421 11.41 35.78 11.69
C ARG A 421 12.56 36.23 12.57
N SER A 422 13.50 36.95 11.94
CA SER A 422 14.66 37.58 12.55
C SER A 422 14.21 38.30 13.80
N VAL A 423 14.59 37.74 14.94
CA VAL A 423 14.10 38.19 16.24
C VAL A 423 14.59 39.61 16.44
N LYS A 424 13.69 40.59 16.25
CA LYS A 424 13.93 42.00 16.54
C LYS A 424 14.08 42.19 18.05
N LYS A 425 15.26 41.79 18.55
CA LYS A 425 15.74 42.09 19.89
C LYS A 425 15.73 43.61 20.04
N ALA A 426 15.25 44.09 21.18
CA ALA A 426 14.71 45.45 21.26
C ALA A 426 15.73 46.55 20.91
N GLY A 427 15.33 47.42 19.96
CA GLY A 427 15.72 48.84 19.98
C GLY A 427 17.17 49.19 19.62
N ILE A 428 17.77 48.56 18.60
CA ILE A 428 18.93 49.14 17.90
C ILE A 428 18.67 49.06 16.39
N GLU A 429 18.66 50.20 15.71
CA GLU A 429 18.73 50.24 14.25
C GLU A 429 20.20 50.06 13.82
N VAL A 430 20.47 49.00 13.07
CA VAL A 430 21.71 48.84 12.32
C VAL A 430 21.34 48.91 10.84
N GLN A 431 21.88 49.89 10.13
CA GLN A 431 21.76 49.94 8.68
C GLN A 431 22.69 48.89 8.06
N GLU A 432 22.13 47.80 7.53
CA GLU A 432 22.88 46.89 6.67
C GLU A 432 23.20 47.60 5.35
N ILE A 433 24.44 48.06 5.23
CA ILE A 433 24.99 48.60 3.99
C ILE A 433 25.16 47.43 3.01
N LYS A 434 24.51 47.51 1.85
CA LYS A 434 24.80 46.61 0.72
C LYS A 434 26.17 46.94 0.13
N GLU A 435 27.24 46.40 0.72
CA GLU A 435 28.53 46.35 0.03
C GLU A 435 28.53 45.20 -0.99
N SER A 436 28.96 45.52 -2.20
CA SER A 436 28.84 44.65 -3.37
C SER A 436 30.02 43.68 -3.48
N GLU A 437 29.75 42.41 -3.81
CA GLU A 437 30.77 41.45 -4.25
C GLU A 437 31.37 41.86 -5.61
N THR A 438 32.33 42.77 -5.58
CA THR A 438 33.28 43.04 -6.66
C THR A 438 34.64 43.37 -6.04
N VAL A 439 35.73 43.22 -6.81
CA VAL A 439 37.12 43.51 -6.41
C VAL A 439 37.78 42.48 -5.47
N VAL A 440 37.84 41.21 -5.90
CA VAL A 440 38.98 40.32 -5.56
C VAL A 440 39.55 39.61 -6.81
N GLU A 441 39.62 40.30 -7.96
CA GLU A 441 40.35 39.79 -9.14
C GLU A 441 41.04 40.90 -9.94
N ALA A 442 41.91 41.66 -9.26
CA ALA A 442 42.60 42.82 -9.84
C ALA A 442 44.10 42.91 -9.49
N ARG A 443 44.78 41.78 -9.25
CA ARG A 443 46.24 41.73 -9.02
C ARG A 443 46.93 40.49 -9.62
N LEU A 444 47.07 40.47 -10.94
CA LEU A 444 48.25 39.92 -11.62
C LEU A 444 48.42 40.67 -12.96
N LYS A 445 49.65 40.92 -13.40
CA LYS A 445 49.95 41.87 -14.48
C LYS A 445 51.17 41.43 -15.29
N ASN A 446 51.18 41.79 -16.58
CA ASN A 446 52.30 41.75 -17.55
C ASN A 446 52.53 40.42 -18.31
N ASN A 447 51.98 40.34 -19.54
CA ASN A 447 52.67 40.29 -20.85
C ASN A 447 53.76 39.23 -21.19
N PRO A 448 54.09 38.97 -22.49
CA PRO A 448 53.55 39.54 -23.74
C PRO A 448 53.16 38.54 -24.89
N GLU A 449 52.59 39.12 -25.96
CA GLU A 449 52.75 38.81 -27.42
C GLU A 449 52.36 37.44 -28.05
N SER A 450 51.35 37.47 -28.94
CA SER A 450 51.49 37.06 -30.36
C SER A 450 50.35 37.59 -31.25
N THR A 451 50.71 38.09 -32.43
CA THR A 451 49.89 38.44 -33.63
C THR A 451 49.17 37.20 -34.24
N ASP A 452 48.15 37.25 -35.13
CA ASP A 452 47.45 38.35 -35.85
C ASP A 452 46.00 37.88 -36.25
N PRO A 453 45.14 38.68 -36.97
CA PRO A 453 43.68 38.47 -37.02
C PRO A 453 43.13 37.96 -38.38
N LEU A 454 41.79 37.82 -38.51
CA LEU A 454 40.97 38.25 -39.67
C LEU A 454 39.45 38.00 -39.50
N LYS A 455 38.63 39.06 -39.72
CA LYS A 455 37.28 39.15 -40.36
C LYS A 455 36.21 38.03 -40.13
N LYS A 456 34.89 38.31 -40.09
CA LYS A 456 34.11 39.49 -40.54
C LYS A 456 32.75 39.59 -39.81
N GLN A 457 32.12 40.77 -39.83
CA GLN A 457 30.69 40.96 -39.56
C GLN A 457 29.83 40.41 -40.72
N GLU A 458 28.55 40.10 -40.45
CA GLU A 458 27.41 40.93 -40.93
C GLU A 458 26.12 40.61 -40.13
N LYS A 459 25.00 41.30 -40.40
CA LYS A 459 23.72 41.25 -39.67
C LYS A 459 22.51 41.14 -40.63
N GLN A 460 21.35 40.75 -40.07
CA GLN A 460 19.99 40.91 -40.65
C GLN A 460 19.69 40.02 -41.89
N HIS A 461 18.44 39.82 -42.34
CA HIS A 461 17.20 40.58 -42.11
C HIS A 461 15.91 39.71 -42.02
N LEU A 462 14.84 40.28 -41.46
CA LEU A 462 13.47 39.75 -41.46
C LEU A 462 12.77 39.92 -42.82
N VAL A 463 11.99 38.91 -43.25
CA VAL A 463 10.80 39.04 -44.13
C VAL A 463 9.75 37.98 -43.71
N ARG A 464 8.47 38.38 -43.64
CA ARG A 464 7.31 37.45 -43.54
C ARG A 464 6.88 37.01 -44.95
N GLN A 465 6.40 35.78 -45.10
CA GLN A 465 5.46 35.45 -46.18
C GLN A 465 4.36 34.51 -45.68
N ALA A 466 3.15 34.68 -46.18
CA ALA A 466 1.99 33.88 -45.85
C ALA A 466 1.20 33.58 -47.13
N SER A 467 0.70 32.35 -47.26
CA SER A 467 -0.17 31.96 -48.37
C SER A 467 -1.18 30.91 -47.93
N THR A 468 -2.42 31.12 -48.37
CA THR A 468 -3.53 30.17 -48.41
C THR A 468 -3.12 28.81 -49.02
N GLY A 469 -3.81 27.71 -48.75
CA GLY A 469 -4.98 27.52 -47.88
C GLY A 469 -6.02 26.58 -48.49
N VAL A 470 -5.97 25.29 -48.14
CA VAL A 470 -7.06 24.31 -48.35
C VAL A 470 -7.25 23.58 -47.02
N SER A 471 -8.49 23.42 -46.56
CA SER A 471 -8.77 23.04 -45.18
C SER A 471 -8.49 21.56 -44.90
N PHE A 472 -7.43 21.30 -44.12
CA PHE A 472 -7.13 19.97 -43.57
C PHE A 472 -8.31 19.36 -42.80
N VAL A 473 -9.12 20.22 -42.16
CA VAL A 473 -10.31 19.84 -41.38
C VAL A 473 -11.40 19.20 -42.25
N LEU A 474 -11.55 19.62 -43.51
CA LEU A 474 -12.52 18.99 -44.43
C LEU A 474 -12.11 17.58 -44.83
N ILE A 475 -10.80 17.33 -44.96
CA ILE A 475 -10.28 16.01 -45.35
C ILE A 475 -10.37 15.03 -44.17
N THR A 476 -10.03 15.46 -42.95
CA THR A 476 -10.15 14.60 -41.76
C THR A 476 -11.59 14.29 -41.40
N THR A 477 -12.51 15.27 -41.45
CA THR A 477 -13.94 15.03 -41.16
C THR A 477 -14.59 14.07 -42.17
N LEU A 478 -14.28 14.18 -43.47
CA LEU A 478 -14.77 13.24 -44.49
C LEU A 478 -14.27 11.81 -44.31
N LEU A 479 -13.10 11.59 -43.71
CA LEU A 479 -12.58 10.24 -43.40
C LEU A 479 -13.13 9.66 -42.08
N ILE A 480 -13.38 10.49 -41.07
CA ILE A 480 -13.84 10.02 -39.76
C ILE A 480 -15.30 9.54 -39.79
N ILE A 481 -16.19 10.26 -40.49
CA ILE A 481 -17.62 9.95 -40.56
C ILE A 481 -17.92 8.49 -40.99
N PRO A 482 -17.39 7.97 -42.11
CA PRO A 482 -17.67 6.59 -42.51
C PRO A 482 -17.14 5.53 -41.53
N VAL A 483 -16.03 5.80 -40.83
CA VAL A 483 -15.48 4.90 -39.79
C VAL A 483 -16.41 4.85 -38.57
N VAL A 484 -16.90 6.00 -38.11
CA VAL A 484 -17.86 6.07 -36.99
C VAL A 484 -19.17 5.37 -37.34
N VAL A 485 -19.67 5.51 -38.56
CA VAL A 485 -20.86 4.78 -39.05
C VAL A 485 -20.63 3.27 -39.06
N LEU A 486 -19.46 2.80 -39.50
CA LEU A 486 -19.10 1.37 -39.49
C LEU A 486 -19.06 0.79 -38.06
N LEU A 487 -18.50 1.54 -37.11
CA LEU A 487 -18.49 1.15 -35.70
C LEU A 487 -19.90 1.13 -35.10
N ALA A 488 -20.74 2.12 -35.40
CA ALA A 488 -22.14 2.14 -34.96
C ALA A 488 -22.94 0.94 -35.51
N ILE A 489 -22.73 0.56 -36.78
CA ILE A 489 -23.33 -0.64 -37.37
C ILE A 489 -22.84 -1.92 -36.68
N LEU A 490 -21.54 -2.04 -36.37
CA LEU A 490 -21.00 -3.17 -35.62
C LEU A 490 -21.59 -3.29 -34.21
N VAL A 491 -21.71 -2.19 -33.48
CA VAL A 491 -22.36 -2.13 -32.16
C VAL A 491 -23.83 -2.52 -32.27
N PHE A 492 -24.57 -2.00 -33.25
CA PHE A 492 -25.98 -2.34 -33.47
C PHE A 492 -26.18 -3.83 -33.81
N ILE A 493 -25.29 -4.42 -34.62
CA ILE A 493 -25.30 -5.87 -34.92
C ILE A 493 -25.01 -6.68 -33.65
N ARG A 494 -24.03 -6.28 -32.83
CA ARG A 494 -23.72 -6.95 -31.55
C ARG A 494 -24.93 -6.89 -30.60
N TRP A 495 -25.51 -5.70 -30.42
CA TRP A 495 -26.67 -5.47 -29.56
C TRP A 495 -27.90 -6.27 -30.02
N ARG A 496 -28.23 -6.22 -31.32
CA ARG A 496 -29.33 -7.01 -31.89
C ARG A 496 -29.10 -8.52 -31.71
N LYS A 497 -27.85 -8.99 -31.77
CA LYS A 497 -27.51 -10.41 -31.55
C LYS A 497 -27.65 -10.82 -30.08
N THR A 498 -27.39 -9.93 -29.11
CA THR A 498 -27.70 -10.20 -27.70
C THR A 498 -29.21 -10.17 -27.42
N THR A 499 -29.96 -9.22 -27.98
CA THR A 499 -31.40 -9.08 -27.70
C THR A 499 -32.26 -10.19 -28.34
N VAL A 500 -31.83 -10.75 -29.47
CA VAL A 500 -32.59 -11.81 -30.21
C VAL A 500 -32.28 -13.24 -29.72
N TYR A 501 -31.25 -13.43 -28.89
CA TYR A 501 -30.91 -14.74 -28.29
C TYR A 501 -30.93 -14.73 -26.75
N GLY A 502 -31.21 -13.59 -26.11
CA GLY A 502 -31.26 -13.44 -24.64
C GLY A 502 -32.65 -13.51 -24.03
N ALA A 503 -33.68 -13.91 -24.78
CA ALA A 503 -35.07 -13.90 -24.35
C ALA A 503 -35.85 -15.12 -24.87
N ASP A 504 -35.56 -16.30 -24.30
CA ASP A 504 -36.53 -17.40 -24.10
C ASP A 504 -35.91 -18.51 -23.22
N GLY A 505 -36.66 -19.01 -22.24
CA GLY A 505 -36.44 -20.34 -21.66
C GLY A 505 -35.65 -20.50 -20.36
N GLU A 506 -36.16 -20.00 -19.23
CA GLU A 506 -35.97 -20.72 -17.96
C GLU A 506 -37.00 -21.86 -17.88
N HIS A 507 -36.58 -23.13 -17.98
CA HIS A 507 -37.19 -24.27 -17.26
C HIS A 507 -36.41 -25.58 -17.43
N LYS A 508 -35.84 -26.06 -16.30
CA LYS A 508 -35.79 -27.44 -15.78
C LYS A 508 -35.61 -28.68 -16.71
N LEU A 509 -34.72 -29.57 -16.23
CA LEU A 509 -34.65 -31.05 -16.38
C LEU A 509 -33.83 -31.67 -17.53
N ASP A 510 -32.75 -32.34 -17.11
CA ASP A 510 -32.42 -33.76 -17.30
C ASP A 510 -32.37 -34.42 -18.70
N SER A 511 -31.16 -34.93 -18.99
CA SER A 511 -30.86 -36.32 -19.39
C SER A 511 -31.47 -36.96 -20.66
N ASN A 512 -30.56 -37.60 -21.42
CA ASN A 512 -30.76 -38.76 -22.30
C ASN A 512 -31.53 -38.61 -23.63
N SER A 513 -30.74 -38.32 -24.66
CA SER A 513 -30.52 -39.26 -25.80
C SER A 513 -31.51 -39.27 -26.98
N SER A 514 -31.16 -40.13 -27.95
CA SER A 514 -31.88 -40.53 -29.16
C SER A 514 -31.77 -39.61 -30.39
N ARG A 515 -31.48 -40.26 -31.53
CA ARG A 515 -31.45 -39.72 -32.90
C ARG A 515 -32.87 -39.76 -33.48
N ILE A 516 -33.16 -39.01 -34.54
CA ILE A 516 -33.83 -39.53 -35.76
C ILE A 516 -33.74 -38.55 -36.96
N LEU A 517 -34.13 -39.03 -38.15
CA LEU A 517 -33.97 -38.48 -39.50
C LEU A 517 -34.62 -37.08 -39.72
N GLY A 518 -34.30 -36.32 -40.77
CA GLY A 518 -33.27 -36.50 -41.81
C GLY A 518 -33.66 -36.01 -43.23
N ARG A 519 -32.68 -35.96 -44.14
CA ARG A 519 -32.76 -35.78 -45.62
C ARG A 519 -33.76 -34.78 -46.23
N LEU A 520 -33.22 -33.81 -46.95
CA LEU A 520 -33.66 -33.51 -48.34
C LEU A 520 -32.44 -33.30 -49.24
N ARG A 521 -32.57 -33.57 -50.55
CA ARG A 521 -31.44 -33.71 -51.50
C ARG A 521 -31.74 -33.07 -52.85
N GLY A 522 -31.01 -32.01 -53.21
CA GLY A 522 -30.97 -31.46 -54.56
C GLY A 522 -29.77 -31.95 -55.38
N LYS A 523 -29.98 -32.22 -56.68
CA LYS A 523 -28.91 -32.20 -57.71
C LYS A 523 -28.84 -30.77 -58.28
N GLY A 524 -27.74 -30.25 -58.81
CA GLY A 524 -26.39 -30.80 -58.99
C GLY A 524 -25.87 -30.57 -60.43
N GLY A 525 -24.62 -30.15 -60.59
CA GLY A 525 -23.98 -29.97 -61.91
C GLY A 525 -22.78 -29.02 -61.88
N GLY A 526 -21.80 -29.24 -62.75
CA GLY A 526 -20.59 -28.42 -62.88
C GLY A 526 -19.44 -28.89 -61.98
N GLY A 527 -18.33 -29.31 -62.59
CA GLY A 527 -17.12 -29.70 -61.86
C GLY A 527 -15.85 -29.38 -62.66
N LEU A 528 -14.76 -29.13 -61.95
CA LEU A 528 -13.40 -29.09 -62.47
C LEU A 528 -12.50 -29.87 -61.50
N ASN A 529 -11.50 -30.56 -62.03
CA ASN A 529 -10.58 -31.40 -61.26
C ASN A 529 -9.18 -31.30 -61.85
N LEU A 530 -8.25 -30.75 -61.07
CA LEU A 530 -6.80 -30.81 -61.27
C LEU A 530 -6.18 -31.02 -59.89
N GLY A 531 -5.24 -31.94 -59.78
CA GLY A 531 -4.64 -32.34 -58.50
C GLY A 531 -3.12 -32.46 -58.57
N ASN A 532 -2.56 -33.21 -57.61
CA ASN A 532 -1.16 -33.59 -57.49
C ASN A 532 -0.14 -32.44 -57.40
N PHE A 533 0.26 -32.13 -56.16
CA PHE A 533 1.69 -32.02 -55.86
C PHE A 533 2.05 -33.00 -54.73
N PHE A 534 2.85 -34.00 -55.07
CA PHE A 534 3.55 -34.88 -54.14
C PHE A 534 4.84 -34.15 -53.65
N ALA A 535 5.58 -34.61 -52.63
CA ALA A 535 5.57 -35.93 -51.98
C ALA A 535 5.91 -35.86 -50.49
N SER A 536 5.55 -36.92 -49.75
CA SER A 536 6.17 -37.27 -48.48
C SER A 536 7.41 -38.14 -48.70
N HIS A 537 8.30 -38.21 -47.70
CA HIS A 537 9.36 -39.22 -47.66
C HIS A 537 9.12 -40.28 -46.58
N LYS A 538 9.49 -41.52 -46.90
CA LYS A 538 9.44 -42.70 -46.02
C LYS A 538 10.57 -42.59 -44.97
N GLY A 539 10.50 -43.16 -43.77
CA GLY A 539 9.52 -44.11 -43.22
C GLY A 539 10.13 -45.52 -43.03
N TYR A 540 10.02 -46.09 -41.82
CA TYR A 540 10.36 -47.49 -41.52
C TYR A 540 9.43 -48.07 -40.44
N SER A 541 9.33 -49.39 -40.28
CA SER A 541 8.21 -49.98 -39.54
C SER A 541 8.42 -51.41 -38.99
N ARG A 542 7.78 -51.65 -37.82
CA ARG A 542 7.01 -52.87 -37.44
C ARG A 542 7.69 -53.99 -36.62
N LYS A 543 6.84 -54.59 -35.76
CA LYS A 543 7.03 -55.77 -34.85
C LYS A 543 7.88 -55.48 -33.61
N GLY A 544 7.50 -55.83 -32.37
CA GLY A 544 6.23 -56.38 -31.86
C GLY A 544 6.20 -57.90 -31.66
N PHE A 545 6.12 -58.34 -30.40
CA PHE A 545 5.77 -59.69 -29.95
C PHE A 545 5.20 -59.64 -28.50
N ASP A 546 4.69 -60.78 -28.01
CA ASP A 546 3.75 -60.88 -26.89
C ASP A 546 4.34 -61.07 -25.46
N ARG A 547 3.42 -61.03 -24.49
CA ARG A 547 3.56 -61.36 -23.06
C ARG A 547 4.18 -62.75 -22.79
N LEU A 548 4.89 -62.88 -21.66
CA LEU A 548 4.45 -63.73 -20.53
C LEU A 548 5.25 -63.43 -19.24
N SER A 549 4.78 -63.98 -18.11
CA SER A 549 5.30 -63.77 -16.74
C SER A 549 6.25 -64.89 -16.29
N THR A 550 7.06 -64.67 -15.24
CA THR A 550 7.07 -65.38 -13.92
C THR A 550 8.37 -65.15 -13.13
N GLU A 551 8.25 -64.94 -11.81
CA GLU A 551 9.24 -65.25 -10.74
C GLU A 551 10.63 -64.55 -10.79
N GLY A 552 11.45 -64.50 -9.73
CA GLY A 552 11.27 -64.90 -8.33
C GLY A 552 12.64 -65.02 -7.61
N SER A 553 12.66 -65.01 -6.27
CA SER A 553 13.86 -64.97 -5.38
C SER A 553 14.76 -63.71 -5.50
N ASP A 554 15.36 -63.12 -4.45
CA ASP A 554 15.90 -63.60 -3.16
C ASP A 554 17.27 -64.31 -3.26
N HIS A 555 18.20 -64.19 -2.31
CA HIS A 555 18.30 -63.22 -1.19
C HIS A 555 19.59 -62.36 -1.39
N GLU A 556 20.66 -62.22 -0.60
CA GLU A 556 21.11 -62.56 0.76
C GLU A 556 22.08 -61.42 1.19
N LYS A 557 22.13 -61.01 2.49
CA LYS A 557 23.32 -60.33 3.06
C LYS A 557 23.36 -60.38 4.60
N ASP A 558 24.40 -61.03 5.14
CA ASP A 558 24.52 -61.36 6.56
C ASP A 558 25.15 -60.26 7.44
N GLU A 559 24.92 -60.38 8.74
CA GLU A 559 25.63 -59.69 9.83
C GLU A 559 26.71 -60.61 10.40
N ASP A 560 27.85 -60.06 10.83
CA ASP A 560 28.85 -60.80 11.62
C ASP A 560 29.67 -59.83 12.50
N GLU A 561 30.11 -60.26 13.68
CA GLU A 561 30.67 -59.38 14.72
C GLU A 561 32.21 -59.29 14.76
N GLY A 562 32.71 -58.13 15.22
CA GLY A 562 33.78 -58.09 16.21
C GLY A 562 35.25 -57.98 15.75
N THR A 563 35.91 -56.89 16.14
CA THR A 563 37.19 -56.92 16.91
C THR A 563 37.58 -55.51 17.39
N ASP A 564 38.32 -55.44 18.50
CA ASP A 564 38.67 -54.20 19.21
C ASP A 564 39.86 -53.42 18.60
N SER A 565 39.89 -52.11 18.82
CA SER A 565 41.14 -51.36 19.10
C SER A 565 40.84 -49.96 19.66
N GLU A 566 41.45 -49.62 20.79
CA GLU A 566 41.46 -48.27 21.39
C GLU A 566 42.62 -47.44 20.81
N GLU A 567 42.40 -46.16 20.50
CA GLU A 567 43.43 -45.09 20.56
C GLU A 567 42.78 -43.76 20.97
N GLU A 568 43.59 -42.82 21.49
CA GLU A 568 43.14 -41.74 22.39
C GLU A 568 43.66 -40.35 21.96
N TYR A 569 42.98 -39.26 22.38
CA TYR A 569 43.45 -37.85 22.34
C TYR A 569 43.70 -37.22 20.93
N SER A 570 43.76 -35.90 20.69
CA SER A 570 43.65 -34.68 21.54
C SER A 570 42.81 -33.58 20.87
N ALA A 571 42.28 -32.64 21.67
CA ALA A 571 41.75 -31.35 21.20
C ALA A 571 42.78 -30.20 21.38
N PRO A 572 42.70 -29.08 20.62
CA PRO A 572 43.66 -27.97 20.69
C PRO A 572 43.45 -27.03 21.90
N PRO A 573 44.50 -26.31 22.37
CA PRO A 573 44.45 -25.50 23.60
C PRO A 573 43.94 -24.04 23.40
N PRO A 574 43.40 -23.41 24.46
CA PRO A 574 42.99 -22.00 24.47
C PRO A 574 44.16 -21.02 24.71
N PRO A 575 43.99 -19.71 24.38
CA PRO A 575 45.05 -18.69 24.52
C PRO A 575 45.24 -18.19 25.97
N PRO A 576 46.43 -17.65 26.32
CA PRO A 576 46.75 -17.17 27.67
C PRO A 576 46.22 -15.75 27.97
N ALA A 577 45.94 -15.50 29.25
CA ALA A 577 45.60 -14.18 29.79
C ALA A 577 46.86 -13.34 30.12
N PRO A 578 46.78 -12.00 30.16
CA PRO A 578 47.94 -11.14 30.45
C PRO A 578 48.31 -11.14 31.93
N SER A 579 49.61 -11.04 32.21
CA SER A 579 50.15 -10.81 33.55
C SER A 579 50.76 -9.42 33.67
N SER A 580 50.64 -8.82 34.86
CA SER A 580 51.16 -7.50 35.20
C SER A 580 52.47 -7.59 35.98
N SER A 581 53.49 -6.86 35.55
CA SER A 581 54.67 -6.44 36.33
C SER A 581 55.25 -5.17 35.70
#